data_AF-A0A443S104-F1
#
_entry.id   AF-A0A443S104-F1
#
_cell.length_a   1.000
_cell.length_b   1.000
_cell.length_c   1.000
_cell.angle_alpha   90.00
_cell.angle_beta   90.00
_cell.angle_gamma   90.00
#
_symmetry.space_group_name_H-M   'P 1'
#
loop_
_entity.id
_entity.type
_entity.pdbx_description
1 polymer ?
#
loop_
_entity_poly.entity_id
_entity_poly.type
_entity_poly.pdbx_seq_one_letter_code
_entity_poly.pdbx_strand_id
1 'polypeptide(L)'
;EALNRQQKQLVEKAEQQQEIDLKFASKKIRADQEKELKLFRESMKNEVKLLKQEIDLLPKDKRKDVFKVRKEKLDMELAERERLFHDKLNESHDISMRRLSESHREKIALLERQFLQQKQQLLRTREAAIWELEERHMHERHQLAKRQLKDIFFLQRHQVLFRHDKELEQVKRMTAREEDEMIKRHAVERRQLPKRIRSEMKTRELMFRESLRISLCHLPTPEDERERLKRFQESEKQRYKAEQERQEIKQKRQLAELRASGESIVRELEQLQNEKRKALMEHETAKLKQLEEEHSNEYKDWRNNLKPRKQVIFVNT
;
A
#
# COMPACT_ATOMS: atom_id res chain seq x y z
N GLU A 1 1.40 31.49 4.42
CA GLU A 1 1.23 32.78 5.11
C GLU A 1 2.53 33.40 5.60
N ALA A 2 3.39 32.65 6.32
CA ALA A 2 4.69 33.16 6.78
C ALA A 2 5.57 33.73 5.65
N LEU A 3 5.69 33.02 4.52
CA LEU A 3 6.47 33.47 3.36
C LEU A 3 5.99 34.82 2.79
N ASN A 4 4.67 35.02 2.69
CA ASN A 4 4.11 36.28 2.19
C ASN A 4 4.37 37.45 3.15
N ARG A 5 4.33 37.19 4.48
CA ARG A 5 4.68 38.21 5.48
C ARG A 5 6.16 38.57 5.39
N GLN A 6 7.03 37.59 5.25
CA GLN A 6 8.47 37.79 5.05
C GLN A 6 8.76 38.56 3.76
N GLN A 7 8.06 38.25 2.65
CA GLN A 7 8.16 38.99 1.39
C GLN A 7 7.84 40.46 1.60
N LYS A 8 6.69 40.75 2.21
CA LYS A 8 6.26 42.12 2.44
C LYS A 8 7.28 42.91 3.27
N GLN A 9 7.80 42.31 4.34
CA GLN A 9 8.82 42.93 5.19
C GLN A 9 10.14 43.20 4.45
N LEU A 10 10.60 42.27 3.61
CA LEU A 10 11.85 42.43 2.88
C LEU A 10 11.74 43.45 1.75
N VAL A 11 10.60 43.53 1.07
CA VAL A 11 10.31 44.58 0.07
C VAL A 11 10.23 45.95 0.75
N GLU A 12 9.45 46.08 1.84
CA GLU A 12 9.32 47.34 2.59
C GLU A 12 10.67 47.85 3.10
N LYS A 13 11.51 46.94 3.64
CA LYS A 13 12.87 47.30 4.07
C LYS A 13 13.75 47.73 2.89
N ALA A 14 13.62 47.08 1.74
CA ALA A 14 14.36 47.48 0.55
C ALA A 14 13.93 48.87 0.07
N GLU A 15 12.63 49.16 0.02
CA GLU A 15 12.08 50.47 -0.35
C GLU A 15 12.52 51.58 0.62
N GLN A 16 12.49 51.32 1.93
CA GLN A 16 13.01 52.27 2.93
C GLN A 16 14.49 52.58 2.72
N GLN A 17 15.30 51.55 2.43
CA GLN A 17 16.72 51.74 2.13
C GLN A 17 16.92 52.56 0.85
N GLN A 18 16.10 52.33 -0.18
CA GLN A 18 16.16 53.10 -1.42
C GLN A 18 15.88 54.59 -1.18
N GLU A 19 14.90 54.91 -0.33
CA GLU A 19 14.59 56.30 0.02
C GLU A 19 15.77 56.98 0.73
N ILE A 20 16.43 56.27 1.65
CA ILE A 20 17.63 56.77 2.35
C ILE A 20 18.78 56.99 1.37
N ASP A 21 19.04 56.02 0.49
CA ASP A 21 20.13 56.08 -0.49
C ASP A 21 19.92 57.22 -1.50
N LEU A 22 18.68 57.43 -1.96
CA LEU A 22 18.32 58.56 -2.82
C LEU A 22 18.55 59.91 -2.14
N LYS A 23 18.14 60.05 -0.87
CA LYS A 23 18.38 61.27 -0.08
C LYS A 23 19.87 61.55 0.08
N PHE A 24 20.65 60.52 0.40
CA PHE A 24 22.10 60.65 0.58
C PHE A 24 22.81 60.99 -0.73
N ALA A 25 22.48 60.28 -1.82
CA ALA A 25 23.04 60.53 -3.14
C ALA A 25 22.70 61.94 -3.64
N SER A 26 21.44 62.37 -3.54
CA SER A 26 21.02 63.73 -3.91
C SER A 26 21.74 64.81 -3.09
N LYS A 27 21.94 64.60 -1.78
CA LYS A 27 22.70 65.53 -0.94
C LYS A 27 24.17 65.59 -1.35
N LYS A 28 24.78 64.44 -1.64
CA LYS A 28 26.17 64.35 -2.07
C LYS A 28 26.39 65.04 -3.43
N ILE A 29 25.55 64.75 -4.42
CA ILE A 29 25.66 65.37 -5.75
C ILE A 29 25.51 66.88 -5.65
N ARG A 30 24.56 67.40 -4.87
CA ARG A 30 24.42 68.85 -4.65
C ARG A 30 25.67 69.48 -4.03
N ALA A 31 26.25 68.83 -3.01
CA ALA A 31 27.46 69.32 -2.37
C ALA A 31 28.67 69.32 -3.32
N ASP A 32 28.78 68.33 -4.21
CA ASP A 32 29.85 68.26 -5.19
C ASP A 32 29.63 69.26 -6.34
N GLN A 33 28.39 69.43 -6.83
CA GLN A 33 28.00 70.49 -7.77
C GLN A 33 28.35 71.89 -7.23
N GLU A 34 28.11 72.16 -5.94
CA GLU A 34 28.44 73.45 -5.33
C GLU A 34 29.95 73.72 -5.30
N LYS A 35 30.76 72.69 -5.00
CA LYS A 35 32.23 72.78 -5.07
C LYS A 35 32.71 73.02 -6.50
N GLU A 36 32.17 72.28 -7.46
CA GLU A 36 32.51 72.42 -8.87
C GLU A 36 32.12 73.80 -9.42
N LEU A 37 30.93 74.31 -9.08
CA LEU A 37 30.49 75.67 -9.41
C LEU A 37 31.40 76.74 -8.79
N LYS A 38 31.86 76.54 -7.56
CA LYS A 38 32.79 77.46 -6.91
C LYS A 38 34.13 77.52 -7.65
N LEU A 39 34.71 76.36 -7.98
CA LEU A 39 35.97 76.27 -8.74
C LEU A 39 35.82 76.87 -10.13
N PHE A 40 34.70 76.61 -10.81
CA PHE A 40 34.39 77.19 -12.12
C PHE A 40 34.33 78.72 -12.04
N ARG A 41 33.56 79.28 -11.09
CA ARG A 41 33.48 80.73 -10.87
C ARG A 41 34.82 81.38 -10.52
N GLU A 42 35.66 80.69 -9.75
CA GLU A 42 37.02 81.16 -9.45
C GLU A 42 37.91 81.18 -10.69
N SER A 43 37.85 80.16 -11.55
CA SER A 43 38.55 80.15 -12.85
C SER A 43 38.13 81.32 -13.74
N MET A 44 36.83 81.56 -13.84
CA MET A 44 36.26 82.65 -14.65
C MET A 44 36.74 84.02 -14.15
N LYS A 45 36.78 84.22 -12.82
CA LYS A 45 37.35 85.43 -12.22
C LYS A 45 38.84 85.59 -12.52
N ASN A 46 39.59 84.50 -12.57
CA ASN A 46 41.01 84.52 -12.90
C ASN A 46 41.24 84.88 -14.38
N GLU A 47 40.43 84.35 -15.31
CA GLU A 47 40.48 84.72 -16.73
C GLU A 47 40.21 86.22 -16.94
N VAL A 48 39.22 86.79 -16.24
CA VAL A 48 38.95 88.24 -16.29
C VAL A 48 40.11 89.06 -15.73
N LYS A 49 40.81 88.57 -14.68
CA LYS A 49 42.01 89.24 -14.15
C LYS A 49 43.18 89.19 -15.13
N LEU A 50 43.41 88.04 -15.77
CA LEU A 50 44.45 87.88 -16.79
C LEU A 50 44.20 88.81 -17.97
N LEU A 51 42.95 88.92 -18.44
CA LEU A 51 42.60 89.88 -19.51
C LEU A 51 42.95 91.33 -19.11
N LYS A 52 42.68 91.73 -17.86
CA LYS A 52 43.06 93.07 -17.36
C LYS A 52 44.57 93.27 -17.36
N GLN A 53 45.33 92.28 -16.88
CA GLN A 53 46.80 92.33 -16.86
C GLN A 53 47.38 92.43 -18.28
N GLU A 54 46.86 91.67 -19.25
CA GLU A 54 47.28 91.74 -20.66
C GLU A 54 47.01 93.12 -21.27
N ILE A 55 45.89 93.74 -20.92
CA ILE A 55 45.49 95.06 -21.40
C ILE A 55 46.38 96.16 -20.80
N ASP A 56 46.83 96.01 -19.56
CA ASP A 56 47.75 96.94 -18.89
C ASP A 56 49.15 96.97 -19.51
N LEU A 57 49.51 95.97 -20.33
CA LEU A 57 50.76 95.93 -21.10
C LEU A 57 50.68 96.67 -22.45
N LEU A 58 49.49 97.10 -22.88
CA LEU A 58 49.30 97.79 -24.15
C LEU A 58 49.58 99.31 -24.05
N PRO A 59 49.83 100.01 -25.18
CA PRO A 59 49.94 101.47 -25.21
C PRO A 59 48.67 102.15 -24.66
N LYS A 60 48.84 103.17 -23.79
CA LYS A 60 47.75 103.81 -23.04
C LYS A 60 46.57 104.26 -23.93
N ASP A 61 46.87 104.76 -25.13
CA ASP A 61 45.89 105.30 -26.06
C ASP A 61 44.96 104.23 -26.66
N LYS A 62 45.38 102.96 -26.66
CA LYS A 62 44.63 101.83 -27.24
C LYS A 62 43.92 100.97 -26.18
N ARG A 63 44.22 101.15 -24.89
CA ARG A 63 43.71 100.27 -23.82
C ARG A 63 42.19 100.28 -23.74
N LYS A 64 41.57 101.46 -23.84
CA LYS A 64 40.11 101.62 -23.65
C LYS A 64 39.30 100.86 -24.71
N ASP A 65 39.65 101.03 -25.98
CA ASP A 65 38.91 100.43 -27.09
C ASP A 65 39.18 98.93 -27.21
N VAL A 66 40.44 98.50 -27.02
CA VAL A 66 40.80 97.08 -27.03
C VAL A 66 40.21 96.33 -25.84
N PHE A 67 40.18 96.95 -24.65
CA PHE A 67 39.55 96.36 -23.48
C PHE A 67 38.05 96.15 -23.69
N LYS A 68 37.36 97.13 -24.27
CA LYS A 68 35.91 97.04 -24.49
C LYS A 68 35.56 95.84 -25.39
N VAL A 69 36.21 95.72 -26.55
CA VAL A 69 35.93 94.65 -27.51
C VAL A 69 36.34 93.28 -26.96
N ARG A 70 37.53 93.17 -26.36
CA ARG A 70 38.00 91.87 -25.80
C ARG A 70 37.18 91.46 -24.58
N LYS A 71 36.73 92.40 -23.77
CA LYS A 71 35.87 92.13 -22.62
C LYS A 71 34.49 91.66 -23.06
N GLU A 72 33.84 92.33 -24.01
CA GLU A 72 32.54 91.88 -24.54
C GLU A 72 32.64 90.47 -25.14
N LYS A 73 33.72 90.17 -25.88
CA LYS A 73 33.97 88.82 -26.41
C LYS A 73 34.18 87.80 -25.29
N LEU A 74 35.01 88.12 -24.29
CA LEU A 74 35.27 87.23 -23.16
C LEU A 74 33.98 87.00 -22.37
N ASP A 75 33.21 88.04 -22.05
CA ASP A 75 31.95 87.93 -21.31
C ASP A 75 30.93 87.03 -22.04
N MET A 76 30.88 87.08 -23.38
CA MET A 76 30.04 86.18 -24.20
C MET A 76 30.52 84.71 -24.17
N GLU A 77 31.83 84.47 -24.31
CA GLU A 77 32.42 83.12 -24.21
C GLU A 77 32.26 82.52 -22.81
N LEU A 78 32.42 83.35 -21.77
CA LEU A 78 32.22 83.00 -20.37
C LEU A 78 30.74 82.62 -20.12
N ALA A 79 29.78 83.41 -20.62
CA ALA A 79 28.35 83.10 -20.49
C ALA A 79 27.97 81.79 -21.18
N GLU A 80 28.52 81.51 -22.36
CA GLU A 80 28.29 80.23 -23.04
C GLU A 80 28.93 79.05 -22.30
N ARG A 81 30.16 79.20 -21.80
CA ARG A 81 30.79 78.17 -20.95
C ARG A 81 30.01 77.94 -19.67
N GLU A 82 29.48 78.99 -19.04
CA GLU A 82 28.66 78.85 -17.84
C GLU A 82 27.37 78.08 -18.12
N ARG A 83 26.72 78.33 -19.26
CA ARG A 83 25.56 77.54 -19.72
C ARG A 83 25.92 76.07 -19.89
N LEU A 84 26.94 75.77 -20.70
CA LEU A 84 27.40 74.40 -20.96
C LEU A 84 27.84 73.67 -19.69
N PHE A 85 28.43 74.39 -18.74
CA PHE A 85 28.83 73.84 -17.45
C PHE A 85 27.62 73.44 -16.60
N HIS A 86 26.59 74.30 -16.52
CA HIS A 86 25.34 73.96 -15.84
C HIS A 86 24.64 72.78 -16.50
N ASP A 87 24.56 72.76 -17.84
CA ASP A 87 23.97 71.65 -18.59
C ASP A 87 24.70 70.34 -18.28
N LYS A 88 26.04 70.35 -18.27
CA LYS A 88 26.86 69.17 -17.93
C LYS A 88 26.68 68.71 -16.48
N LEU A 89 26.58 69.65 -15.53
CA LEU A 89 26.31 69.32 -14.12
C LEU A 89 24.92 68.68 -13.93
N ASN A 90 23.91 69.18 -14.63
CA ASN A 90 22.56 68.64 -14.61
C ASN A 90 22.51 67.26 -15.26
N GLU A 91 23.13 67.10 -16.44
CA GLU A 91 23.21 65.82 -17.13
C GLU A 91 23.91 64.75 -16.28
N SER A 92 25.03 65.10 -15.64
CA SER A 92 25.75 64.21 -14.72
C SER A 92 24.90 63.79 -13.53
N HIS A 93 24.18 64.74 -12.91
CA HIS A 93 23.23 64.45 -11.83
C HIS A 93 22.13 63.49 -12.30
N ASP A 94 21.52 63.75 -13.45
CA ASP A 94 20.42 62.95 -13.98
C ASP A 94 20.87 61.54 -14.37
N ILE A 95 22.08 61.37 -14.90
CA ILE A 95 22.66 60.05 -15.17
C ILE A 95 22.90 59.30 -13.86
N SER A 96 23.47 59.95 -12.85
CA SER A 96 23.74 59.34 -11.54
C SER A 96 22.45 58.89 -10.85
N MET A 97 21.42 59.75 -10.85
CA MET A 97 20.11 59.44 -10.26
C MET A 97 19.36 58.36 -11.05
N ARG A 98 19.43 58.35 -12.39
CA ARG A 98 18.87 57.27 -13.21
C ARG A 98 19.53 55.93 -12.92
N ARG A 99 20.87 55.87 -12.90
CA ARG A 99 21.62 54.64 -12.58
C ARG A 99 21.26 54.10 -11.19
N LEU A 100 21.14 54.97 -10.19
CA LEU A 100 20.74 54.56 -8.85
C LEU A 100 19.32 53.98 -8.85
N SER A 101 18.39 54.64 -9.54
CA SER A 101 16.99 54.18 -9.66
C SER A 101 16.87 52.86 -10.42
N GLU A 102 17.67 52.65 -11.47
CA GLU A 102 17.75 51.39 -12.22
C GLU A 102 18.26 50.26 -11.33
N SER A 103 19.35 50.48 -10.59
CA SER A 103 19.90 49.51 -9.63
C SER A 103 18.88 49.13 -8.55
N HIS A 104 18.12 50.10 -8.06
CA HIS A 104 17.02 49.88 -7.12
C HIS A 104 15.91 49.02 -7.72
N ARG A 105 15.49 49.32 -8.96
CA ARG A 105 14.47 48.54 -9.68
C ARG A 105 14.92 47.10 -9.92
N GLU A 106 16.18 46.90 -10.32
CA GLU A 106 16.78 45.57 -10.49
C GLU A 106 16.80 44.77 -9.17
N LYS A 107 17.13 45.43 -8.05
CA LYS A 107 17.15 44.79 -6.74
C LYS A 107 15.77 44.30 -6.32
N ILE A 108 14.72 45.09 -6.56
CA ILE A 108 13.33 44.68 -6.26
C ILE A 108 12.90 43.55 -7.18
N ALA A 109 13.16 43.64 -8.49
CA ALA A 109 12.85 42.57 -9.45
C ALA A 109 13.56 41.25 -9.09
N LEU A 110 14.80 41.32 -8.61
CA LEU A 110 15.54 40.15 -8.13
C LEU A 110 14.89 39.53 -6.89
N LEU A 111 14.50 40.35 -5.91
CA LEU A 111 13.79 39.89 -4.72
C LEU A 111 12.47 39.20 -5.10
N GLU A 112 11.66 39.83 -5.96
CA GLU A 112 10.40 39.27 -6.44
C GLU A 112 10.59 37.92 -7.15
N ARG A 113 11.60 37.82 -8.02
CA ARG A 113 11.95 36.56 -8.70
C ARG A 113 12.35 35.47 -7.70
N GLN A 114 13.16 35.81 -6.70
CA GLN A 114 13.55 34.86 -5.65
C GLN A 114 12.34 34.39 -4.82
N PHE A 115 11.43 35.29 -4.45
CA PHE A 115 10.21 34.93 -3.73
C PHE A 115 9.29 34.04 -4.57
N LEU A 116 9.12 34.36 -5.85
CA LEU A 116 8.33 33.53 -6.76
C LEU A 116 8.93 32.12 -6.84
N GLN A 117 10.24 32.00 -7.01
CA GLN A 117 10.94 30.72 -7.06
C GLN A 117 10.79 29.94 -5.74
N GLN A 118 10.94 30.60 -4.59
CA GLN A 118 10.74 29.97 -3.28
C GLN A 118 9.29 29.49 -3.09
N LYS A 119 8.31 30.31 -3.46
CA LYS A 119 6.89 29.95 -3.39
C LYS A 119 6.58 28.74 -4.27
N GLN A 120 7.03 28.74 -5.51
CA GLN A 120 6.89 27.63 -6.44
C GLN A 120 7.55 26.36 -5.90
N GLN A 121 8.76 26.48 -5.33
CA GLN A 121 9.43 25.35 -4.72
C GLN A 121 8.65 24.75 -3.55
N LEU A 122 8.09 25.58 -2.67
CA LEU A 122 7.24 25.10 -1.58
C LEU A 122 5.98 24.39 -2.08
N LEU A 123 5.35 24.91 -3.14
CA LEU A 123 4.18 24.27 -3.75
C LEU A 123 4.56 22.89 -4.34
N ARG A 124 5.68 22.79 -5.05
CA ARG A 124 6.21 21.52 -5.57
C ARG A 124 6.52 20.53 -4.45
N THR A 125 7.21 20.97 -3.39
CA THR A 125 7.53 20.11 -2.23
C THR A 125 6.26 19.63 -1.52
N ARG A 126 5.28 20.52 -1.31
CA ARG A 126 4.00 20.17 -0.69
C ARG A 126 3.28 19.10 -1.50
N GLU A 127 3.21 19.29 -2.81
CA GLU A 127 2.48 18.36 -3.71
C GLU A 127 3.20 17.03 -3.85
N ALA A 128 4.54 17.03 -3.87
CA ALA A 128 5.33 15.80 -3.77
C ALA A 128 5.03 15.03 -2.47
N ALA A 129 4.99 15.70 -1.33
CA ALA A 129 4.66 15.07 -0.05
C ALA A 129 3.22 14.52 -0.01
N ILE A 130 2.27 15.18 -0.68
CA ILE A 130 0.90 14.66 -0.83
C ILE A 130 0.91 13.37 -1.64
N TRP A 131 1.62 13.31 -2.76
CA TRP A 131 1.68 12.10 -3.59
C TRP A 131 2.34 10.93 -2.86
N GLU A 132 3.42 11.18 -2.10
CA GLU A 132 4.06 10.17 -1.27
C GLU A 132 3.14 9.65 -0.15
N LEU A 133 2.31 10.53 0.41
CA LEU A 133 1.32 10.13 1.42
C LEU A 133 0.18 9.31 0.79
N GLU A 134 -0.33 9.72 -0.38
CA GLU A 134 -1.32 8.97 -1.15
C GLU A 134 -0.82 7.56 -1.47
N GLU A 135 0.43 7.44 -1.96
CA GLU A 135 1.07 6.15 -2.28
C GLU A 135 1.19 5.24 -1.05
N ARG A 136 1.70 5.78 0.07
CA ARG A 136 1.83 5.04 1.32
C ARG A 136 0.47 4.58 1.84
N HIS A 137 -0.54 5.45 1.82
CA HIS A 137 -1.87 5.11 2.29
C HIS A 137 -2.52 4.00 1.46
N MET A 138 -2.34 4.01 0.13
CA MET A 138 -2.81 2.94 -0.77
C MET A 138 -2.13 1.61 -0.43
N HIS A 139 -0.81 1.61 -0.24
CA HIS A 139 -0.06 0.43 0.16
C HIS A 139 -0.52 -0.12 1.52
N GLU A 140 -0.65 0.74 2.53
CA GLU A 140 -1.09 0.37 3.88
C GLU A 140 -2.51 -0.21 3.87
N ARG A 141 -3.43 0.39 3.12
CA ARG A 141 -4.80 -0.14 2.93
C ARG A 141 -4.78 -1.54 2.34
N HIS A 142 -3.99 -1.78 1.30
CA HIS A 142 -3.87 -3.10 0.69
C HIS A 142 -3.27 -4.13 1.66
N GLN A 143 -2.20 -3.77 2.38
CA GLN A 143 -1.58 -4.67 3.36
C GLN A 143 -2.56 -5.03 4.49
N LEU A 144 -3.34 -4.06 4.98
CA LEU A 144 -4.37 -4.30 5.98
C LEU A 144 -5.44 -5.27 5.47
N ALA A 145 -5.99 -5.00 4.29
CA ALA A 145 -7.00 -5.88 3.67
C ALA A 145 -6.44 -7.31 3.44
N LYS A 146 -5.19 -7.43 2.99
CA LYS A 146 -4.51 -8.71 2.79
C LYS A 146 -4.33 -9.49 4.09
N ARG A 147 -3.96 -8.81 5.19
CA ARG A 147 -3.87 -9.44 6.53
C ARG A 147 -5.23 -9.90 7.02
N GLN A 148 -6.25 -9.03 6.97
CA GLN A 148 -7.61 -9.38 7.37
C GLN A 148 -8.17 -10.58 6.60
N LEU A 149 -7.93 -10.63 5.28
CA LEU A 149 -8.36 -11.74 4.45
C LEU A 149 -7.71 -13.07 4.88
N LYS A 150 -6.40 -13.05 5.16
CA LYS A 150 -5.68 -14.22 5.67
C LYS A 150 -6.19 -14.67 7.04
N ASP A 151 -6.48 -13.74 7.94
CA ASP A 151 -7.00 -14.06 9.27
C ASP A 151 -8.38 -14.71 9.20
N ILE A 152 -9.25 -14.21 8.31
CA ILE A 152 -10.57 -14.80 8.06
C ILE A 152 -10.43 -16.25 7.55
N PHE A 153 -9.59 -16.49 6.54
CA PHE A 153 -9.38 -17.84 6.02
C PHE A 153 -8.69 -18.76 7.04
N PHE A 154 -7.80 -18.25 7.87
CA PHE A 154 -7.19 -18.99 8.98
C PHE A 154 -8.26 -19.49 9.97
N LEU A 155 -9.16 -18.60 10.39
CA LEU A 155 -10.30 -18.96 11.24
C LEU A 155 -11.23 -19.97 10.56
N GLN A 156 -11.54 -19.78 9.28
CA GLN A 156 -12.38 -20.71 8.51
C GLN A 156 -11.74 -22.11 8.43
N ARG A 157 -10.43 -22.21 8.16
CA ARG A 157 -9.71 -23.50 8.15
C ARG A 157 -9.80 -24.19 9.51
N HIS A 158 -9.57 -23.44 10.59
CA HIS A 158 -9.65 -23.99 11.95
C HIS A 158 -11.06 -24.50 12.28
N GLN A 159 -12.10 -23.74 11.95
CA GLN A 159 -13.49 -24.15 12.15
C GLN A 159 -13.86 -25.40 11.33
N VAL A 160 -13.37 -25.51 10.10
CA VAL A 160 -13.59 -26.69 9.25
C VAL A 160 -12.91 -27.91 9.86
N LEU A 161 -11.65 -27.79 10.29
CA LEU A 161 -10.94 -28.90 10.96
C LEU A 161 -11.68 -29.37 12.21
N PHE A 162 -12.09 -28.44 13.09
CA PHE A 162 -12.81 -28.80 14.30
C PHE A 162 -14.14 -29.51 14.01
N ARG A 163 -14.90 -29.05 13.01
CA ARG A 163 -16.15 -29.73 12.59
C ARG A 163 -15.88 -31.11 12.02
N HIS A 164 -14.85 -31.24 11.17
CA HIS A 164 -14.45 -32.52 10.57
C HIS A 164 -14.05 -33.55 11.64
N ASP A 165 -13.30 -33.13 12.66
CA ASP A 165 -12.93 -34.01 13.78
C ASP A 165 -14.16 -34.51 14.53
N LYS A 166 -15.14 -33.64 14.80
CA LYS A 166 -16.38 -34.03 15.48
C LYS A 166 -17.27 -34.95 14.65
N GLU A 167 -17.37 -34.71 13.35
CA GLU A 167 -18.11 -35.56 12.41
C GLU A 167 -17.48 -36.95 12.31
N LEU A 168 -16.14 -37.01 12.19
CA LEU A 168 -15.38 -38.26 12.15
C LEU A 168 -15.53 -39.05 13.46
N GLU A 169 -15.45 -38.36 14.59
CA GLU A 169 -15.65 -38.95 15.92
C GLU A 169 -17.07 -39.52 16.05
N GLN A 170 -18.09 -38.80 15.57
CA GLN A 170 -19.47 -39.27 15.57
C GLN A 170 -19.65 -40.54 14.73
N VAL A 171 -19.14 -40.56 13.49
CA VAL A 171 -19.25 -41.74 12.61
C VAL A 171 -18.55 -42.95 13.23
N LYS A 172 -17.32 -42.78 13.76
CA LYS A 172 -16.59 -43.87 14.44
C LYS A 172 -17.36 -44.41 15.65
N ARG A 173 -18.02 -43.54 16.42
CA ARG A 173 -18.86 -43.98 17.54
C ARG A 173 -20.10 -44.74 17.07
N MET A 174 -20.71 -44.34 15.95
CA MET A 174 -21.88 -45.04 15.40
C MET A 174 -21.50 -46.43 14.89
N THR A 175 -20.44 -46.54 14.09
CA THR A 175 -19.98 -47.84 13.56
C THR A 175 -19.57 -48.81 14.67
N ALA A 176 -18.90 -48.31 15.71
CA ALA A 176 -18.56 -49.12 16.89
C ALA A 176 -19.80 -49.64 17.64
N ARG A 177 -20.85 -48.82 17.78
CA ARG A 177 -22.11 -49.23 18.41
C ARG A 177 -22.83 -50.32 17.60
N GLU A 178 -22.87 -50.19 16.28
CA GLU A 178 -23.46 -51.19 15.40
C GLU A 178 -22.71 -52.53 15.48
N GLU A 179 -21.38 -52.48 15.57
CA GLU A 179 -20.55 -53.66 15.79
C GLU A 179 -20.85 -54.32 17.14
N ASP A 180 -20.88 -53.55 18.23
CA ASP A 180 -21.21 -54.04 19.57
C ASP A 180 -22.61 -54.69 19.63
N GLU A 181 -23.59 -54.09 18.95
CA GLU A 181 -24.93 -54.66 18.84
C GLU A 181 -24.94 -55.99 18.10
N MET A 182 -24.20 -56.10 17.00
CA MET A 182 -24.08 -57.35 16.25
C MET A 182 -23.40 -58.44 17.11
N ILE A 183 -22.34 -58.09 17.83
CA ILE A 183 -21.66 -59.00 18.76
C ILE A 183 -22.63 -59.48 19.85
N LYS A 184 -23.46 -58.59 20.42
CA LYS A 184 -24.49 -58.95 21.40
C LYS A 184 -25.52 -59.90 20.82
N ARG A 185 -26.03 -59.64 19.61
CA ARG A 185 -26.97 -60.54 18.90
C ARG A 185 -26.35 -61.92 18.69
N HIS A 186 -25.13 -61.98 18.17
CA HIS A 186 -24.39 -63.24 17.98
C HIS A 186 -24.14 -63.99 19.29
N ALA A 187 -23.87 -63.28 20.39
CA ALA A 187 -23.70 -63.89 21.71
C ALA A 187 -25.00 -64.52 22.24
N VAL A 188 -26.14 -63.86 22.04
CA VAL A 188 -27.46 -64.42 22.39
C VAL A 188 -27.77 -65.66 21.56
N GLU A 189 -27.56 -65.61 20.24
CA GLU A 189 -27.74 -66.76 19.35
C GLU A 189 -26.87 -67.95 19.77
N ARG A 190 -25.58 -67.72 20.06
CA ARG A 190 -24.66 -68.77 20.55
C ARG A 190 -25.13 -69.42 21.84
N ARG A 191 -25.74 -68.66 22.77
CA ARG A 191 -26.32 -69.21 24.01
C ARG A 191 -27.60 -70.02 23.77
N GLN A 192 -28.40 -69.65 22.77
CA GLN A 192 -29.65 -70.34 22.45
C GLN A 192 -29.44 -71.61 21.60
N LEU A 193 -28.38 -71.64 20.78
CA LEU A 193 -28.09 -72.70 19.82
C LEU A 193 -28.04 -74.11 20.45
N PRO A 194 -27.35 -74.36 21.59
CA PRO A 194 -27.35 -75.69 22.22
C PRO A 194 -28.73 -76.14 22.69
N LYS A 195 -29.58 -75.21 23.16
CA LYS A 195 -30.97 -75.53 23.57
C LYS A 195 -31.80 -75.96 22.36
N ARG A 196 -31.69 -75.21 21.25
CA ARG A 196 -32.36 -75.52 19.99
C ARG A 196 -31.95 -76.89 19.46
N ILE A 197 -30.65 -77.18 19.47
CA ILE A 197 -30.11 -78.47 19.02
C ILE A 197 -30.60 -79.61 19.89
N ARG A 198 -30.59 -79.48 21.22
CA ARG A 198 -31.12 -80.55 22.09
C ARG A 198 -32.60 -80.85 21.78
N SER A 199 -33.40 -79.83 21.47
CA SER A 199 -34.79 -80.01 21.05
C SER A 199 -34.91 -80.72 19.70
N GLU A 200 -34.07 -80.33 18.73
CA GLU A 200 -34.04 -80.93 17.40
C GLU A 200 -33.56 -82.39 17.44
N MET A 201 -32.48 -82.68 18.18
CA MET A 201 -31.94 -84.04 18.36
C MET A 201 -33.00 -84.99 18.91
N LYS A 202 -33.76 -84.58 19.94
CA LYS A 202 -34.87 -85.38 20.49
C LYS A 202 -35.93 -85.68 19.44
N THR A 203 -36.29 -84.69 18.63
CA THR A 203 -37.31 -84.84 17.58
C THR A 203 -36.81 -85.78 16.48
N ARG A 204 -35.55 -85.65 16.05
CA ARG A 204 -34.96 -86.51 15.01
C ARG A 204 -34.72 -87.94 15.49
N GLU A 205 -34.36 -88.13 16.76
CA GLU A 205 -34.27 -89.46 17.36
C GLU A 205 -35.64 -90.16 17.41
N LEU A 206 -36.71 -89.45 17.78
CA LEU A 206 -38.08 -89.99 17.74
C LEU A 206 -38.48 -90.39 16.31
N MET A 207 -38.22 -89.52 15.32
CA MET A 207 -38.46 -89.82 13.91
C MET A 207 -37.65 -91.02 13.41
N PHE A 208 -36.38 -91.14 13.84
CA PHE A 208 -35.53 -92.27 13.48
C PHE A 208 -36.05 -93.59 14.08
N ARG A 209 -36.45 -93.59 15.36
CA ARG A 209 -37.08 -94.74 16.01
C ARG A 209 -38.38 -95.15 15.32
N GLU A 210 -39.20 -94.18 14.91
CA GLU A 210 -40.41 -94.46 14.13
C GLU A 210 -40.06 -95.05 12.75
N SER A 211 -39.04 -94.50 12.07
CA SER A 211 -38.58 -95.01 10.78
C SER A 211 -38.03 -96.44 10.87
N LEU A 212 -37.35 -96.80 11.97
CA LEU A 212 -36.91 -98.16 12.25
C LEU A 212 -38.10 -99.10 12.47
N ARG A 213 -39.15 -98.65 13.17
CA ARG A 213 -40.39 -99.40 13.36
C ARG A 213 -41.11 -99.67 12.05
N ILE A 214 -41.12 -98.70 11.12
CA ILE A 214 -41.76 -98.83 9.80
C ILE A 214 -40.91 -99.73 8.86
N SER A 215 -39.58 -99.68 8.97
CA SER A 215 -38.64 -100.47 8.15
C SER A 215 -38.55 -101.96 8.56
N LEU A 216 -39.32 -102.38 9.58
CA LEU A 216 -39.33 -103.71 10.18
C LEU A 216 -40.01 -104.81 9.33
N CYS A 217 -39.87 -104.76 8.00
CA CYS A 217 -40.25 -105.86 7.10
C CYS A 217 -39.11 -106.87 6.87
N HIS A 218 -37.92 -106.65 7.45
CA HIS A 218 -36.78 -107.55 7.34
C HIS A 218 -36.09 -107.67 8.70
N LEU A 219 -36.32 -108.79 9.42
CA LEU A 219 -35.88 -109.09 10.79
C LEU A 219 -34.38 -108.78 11.02
N PRO A 220 -34.03 -107.66 11.65
CA PRO A 220 -32.70 -107.43 12.20
C PRO A 220 -32.67 -107.99 13.64
N THR A 221 -31.52 -108.46 14.09
CA THR A 221 -31.38 -108.85 15.49
C THR A 221 -31.45 -107.61 16.40
N PRO A 222 -31.81 -107.75 17.70
CA PRO A 222 -31.77 -106.63 18.66
C PRO A 222 -30.38 -105.96 18.78
N GLU A 223 -29.31 -106.63 18.35
CA GLU A 223 -27.97 -106.07 18.21
C GLU A 223 -27.86 -105.10 17.01
N ASP A 224 -28.42 -105.46 15.86
CA ASP A 224 -28.41 -104.62 14.65
C ASP A 224 -29.17 -103.30 14.86
N GLU A 225 -30.27 -103.32 15.61
CA GLU A 225 -31.02 -102.10 15.98
C GLU A 225 -30.20 -101.16 16.86
N ARG A 226 -29.47 -101.72 17.84
CA ARG A 226 -28.57 -100.95 18.73
C ARG A 226 -27.42 -100.34 17.94
N GLU A 227 -26.85 -101.08 17.00
CA GLU A 227 -25.76 -100.58 16.16
C GLU A 227 -26.23 -99.47 15.20
N ARG A 228 -27.41 -99.62 14.58
CA ARG A 228 -28.01 -98.59 13.72
C ARG A 228 -28.33 -97.31 14.50
N LEU A 229 -28.85 -97.42 15.72
CA LEU A 229 -29.09 -96.26 16.60
C LEU A 229 -27.78 -95.57 16.99
N LYS A 230 -26.72 -96.32 17.28
CA LYS A 230 -25.40 -95.77 17.58
C LYS A 230 -24.81 -94.99 16.40
N ARG A 231 -24.87 -95.55 15.19
CA ARG A 231 -24.43 -94.87 13.95
C ARG A 231 -25.23 -93.59 13.67
N PHE A 232 -26.54 -93.60 13.92
CA PHE A 232 -27.39 -92.41 13.81
C PHE A 232 -26.99 -91.31 14.81
N GLN A 233 -26.76 -91.67 16.08
CA GLN A 233 -26.31 -90.73 17.09
C GLN A 233 -24.92 -90.13 16.78
N GLU A 234 -24.00 -90.93 16.25
CA GLU A 234 -22.69 -90.46 15.79
C GLU A 234 -22.80 -89.51 14.59
N SER A 235 -23.66 -89.82 13.61
CA SER A 235 -23.95 -88.95 12.46
C SER A 235 -24.58 -87.63 12.89
N GLU A 236 -25.56 -87.65 13.80
CA GLU A 236 -26.20 -86.45 14.34
C GLU A 236 -25.21 -85.60 15.15
N LYS A 237 -24.27 -86.22 15.87
CA LYS A 237 -23.18 -85.51 16.56
C LYS A 237 -22.23 -84.82 15.58
N GLN A 238 -21.93 -85.42 14.44
CA GLN A 238 -21.13 -84.79 13.38
C GLN A 238 -21.89 -83.63 12.72
N ARG A 239 -23.17 -83.84 12.39
CA ARG A 239 -24.03 -82.80 11.83
C ARG A 239 -24.17 -81.59 12.75
N TYR A 240 -24.30 -81.82 14.06
CA TYR A 240 -24.30 -80.77 15.08
C TYR A 240 -23.02 -79.93 15.04
N LYS A 241 -21.85 -80.59 15.04
CA LYS A 241 -20.56 -79.89 14.99
C LYS A 241 -20.43 -79.05 13.72
N ALA A 242 -20.83 -79.61 12.58
CA ALA A 242 -20.81 -78.90 11.30
C ALA A 242 -21.78 -77.69 11.29
N GLU A 243 -22.97 -77.81 11.85
CA GLU A 243 -23.93 -76.69 11.95
C GLU A 243 -23.41 -75.59 12.89
N GLN A 244 -22.77 -75.97 14.00
CA GLN A 244 -22.12 -75.01 14.91
C GLN A 244 -20.99 -74.26 14.20
N GLU A 245 -20.07 -74.96 13.53
CA GLU A 245 -18.98 -74.34 12.76
C GLU A 245 -19.53 -73.44 11.65
N ARG A 246 -20.55 -73.88 10.92
CA ARG A 246 -21.20 -73.08 9.88
C ARG A 246 -21.80 -71.79 10.44
N GLN A 247 -22.46 -71.85 11.60
CA GLN A 247 -23.02 -70.67 12.27
C GLN A 247 -21.89 -69.72 12.73
N GLU A 248 -20.80 -70.25 13.30
CA GLU A 248 -19.65 -69.44 13.72
C GLU A 248 -18.97 -68.75 12.53
N ILE A 249 -18.77 -69.46 11.41
CA ILE A 249 -18.22 -68.88 10.17
C ILE A 249 -19.14 -67.78 9.64
N LYS A 250 -20.47 -68.00 9.63
CA LYS A 250 -21.45 -67.00 9.21
C LYS A 250 -21.37 -65.74 10.09
N GLN A 251 -21.32 -65.90 11.41
CA GLN A 251 -21.21 -64.78 12.35
C GLN A 251 -19.90 -64.00 12.15
N LYS A 252 -18.76 -64.70 11.99
CA LYS A 252 -17.47 -64.08 11.67
C LYS A 252 -17.51 -63.27 10.37
N ARG A 253 -18.12 -63.84 9.32
CA ARG A 253 -18.28 -63.18 8.02
C ARG A 253 -19.13 -61.91 8.12
N GLN A 254 -20.26 -61.97 8.83
CA GLN A 254 -21.12 -60.81 9.04
C GLN A 254 -20.40 -59.67 9.78
N LEU A 255 -19.62 -59.99 10.82
CA LEU A 255 -18.83 -58.99 11.52
C LEU A 255 -17.73 -58.39 10.63
N ALA A 256 -17.06 -59.21 9.82
CA ALA A 256 -16.05 -58.73 8.88
C ALA A 256 -16.65 -57.81 7.81
N GLU A 257 -17.82 -58.16 7.26
CA GLU A 257 -18.55 -57.33 6.29
C GLU A 257 -19.00 -56.01 6.91
N LEU A 258 -19.53 -56.03 8.14
CA LEU A 258 -19.92 -54.81 8.87
C LEU A 258 -18.72 -53.89 9.12
N ARG A 259 -17.60 -54.43 9.59
CA ARG A 259 -16.36 -53.68 9.80
C ARG A 259 -15.85 -53.06 8.50
N ALA A 260 -15.82 -53.84 7.42
CA ALA A 260 -15.40 -53.35 6.10
C ALA A 260 -16.31 -52.22 5.60
N SER A 261 -17.63 -52.33 5.80
CA SER A 261 -18.59 -51.26 5.48
C SER A 261 -18.34 -50.01 6.32
N GLY A 262 -18.14 -50.16 7.64
CA GLY A 262 -17.83 -49.05 8.53
C GLY A 262 -16.54 -48.33 8.17
N GLU A 263 -15.48 -49.08 7.83
CA GLU A 263 -14.23 -48.52 7.32
C GLU A 263 -14.43 -47.79 5.99
N SER A 264 -15.25 -48.31 5.08
CA SER A 264 -15.57 -47.65 3.82
C SER A 264 -16.24 -46.30 4.04
N ILE A 265 -17.22 -46.23 4.95
CA ILE A 265 -17.91 -44.98 5.30
C ILE A 265 -16.94 -43.96 5.88
N VAL A 266 -16.03 -44.39 6.76
CA VAL A 266 -15.00 -43.51 7.34
C VAL A 266 -14.07 -42.97 6.25
N ARG A 267 -13.61 -43.81 5.31
CA ARG A 267 -12.74 -43.39 4.20
C ARG A 267 -13.43 -42.39 3.28
N GLU A 268 -14.69 -42.64 2.92
CA GLU A 268 -15.48 -41.73 2.08
C GLU A 268 -15.68 -40.37 2.75
N LEU A 269 -15.98 -40.36 4.06
CA LEU A 269 -16.06 -39.14 4.83
C LEU A 269 -14.73 -38.37 4.82
N GLU A 270 -13.62 -39.04 5.09
CA GLU A 270 -12.29 -38.43 5.07
C GLU A 270 -11.94 -37.85 3.69
N GLN A 271 -12.36 -38.51 2.60
CA GLN A 271 -12.23 -38.00 1.24
C GLN A 271 -13.03 -36.71 1.03
N LEU A 272 -14.32 -36.69 1.38
CA LEU A 272 -15.16 -35.49 1.29
C LEU A 272 -14.59 -34.33 2.12
N GLN A 273 -14.04 -34.63 3.29
CA GLN A 273 -13.38 -33.64 4.14
C GLN A 273 -12.09 -33.09 3.50
N ASN A 274 -11.30 -33.94 2.82
CA ASN A 274 -10.14 -33.52 2.04
C ASN A 274 -10.53 -32.59 0.88
N GLU A 275 -11.57 -32.94 0.13
CA GLU A 275 -12.09 -32.13 -0.97
C GLU A 275 -12.58 -30.75 -0.47
N LYS A 276 -13.32 -30.72 0.65
CA LYS A 276 -13.74 -29.46 1.30
C LYS A 276 -12.53 -28.58 1.71
N ARG A 277 -11.48 -29.18 2.29
CA ARG A 277 -10.25 -28.44 2.65
C ARG A 277 -9.56 -27.90 1.40
N LYS A 278 -9.45 -28.69 0.35
CA LYS A 278 -8.86 -28.28 -0.93
C LYS A 278 -9.64 -27.12 -1.55
N ALA A 279 -10.96 -27.21 -1.63
CA ALA A 279 -11.82 -26.15 -2.16
C ALA A 279 -11.68 -24.84 -1.35
N LEU A 280 -11.54 -24.93 -0.02
CA LEU A 280 -11.29 -23.76 0.82
C LEU A 280 -9.94 -23.10 0.52
N MET A 281 -8.88 -23.88 0.32
CA MET A 281 -7.54 -23.37 -0.05
C MET A 281 -7.54 -22.73 -1.45
N GLU A 282 -8.24 -23.33 -2.40
CA GLU A 282 -8.41 -22.77 -3.75
C GLU A 282 -9.18 -21.45 -3.71
N HIS A 283 -10.24 -21.38 -2.90
CA HIS A 283 -10.99 -20.14 -2.70
C HIS A 283 -10.15 -19.03 -2.04
N GLU A 284 -9.33 -19.37 -1.03
CA GLU A 284 -8.38 -18.43 -0.42
C GLU A 284 -7.39 -17.88 -1.44
N THR A 285 -6.81 -18.77 -2.25
CA THR A 285 -5.84 -18.39 -3.29
C THR A 285 -6.49 -17.49 -4.33
N ALA A 286 -7.69 -17.83 -4.78
CA ALA A 286 -8.45 -17.01 -5.73
C ALA A 286 -8.79 -15.63 -5.16
N LYS A 287 -9.18 -15.55 -3.88
CA LYS A 287 -9.49 -14.27 -3.22
C LYS A 287 -8.26 -13.39 -3.00
N LEU A 288 -7.12 -13.99 -2.64
CA LEU A 288 -5.86 -13.25 -2.53
C LEU A 288 -5.42 -12.70 -3.89
N LYS A 289 -5.54 -13.51 -4.95
CA LYS A 289 -5.24 -13.08 -6.31
C LYS A 289 -6.16 -11.94 -6.77
N GLN A 290 -7.47 -12.06 -6.52
CA GLN A 290 -8.44 -11.01 -6.82
C GLN A 290 -8.06 -9.68 -6.11
N LEU A 291 -7.72 -9.73 -4.83
CA LEU A 291 -7.30 -8.56 -4.06
C LEU A 291 -6.02 -7.92 -4.61
N GLU A 292 -5.07 -8.73 -5.07
CA GLU A 292 -3.83 -8.25 -5.72
C GLU A 292 -4.11 -7.59 -7.07
N GLU A 293 -4.99 -8.16 -7.87
CA GLU A 293 -5.43 -7.58 -9.16
C GLU A 293 -6.17 -6.25 -8.96
N GLU A 294 -7.10 -6.19 -8.01
CA GLU A 294 -7.82 -4.95 -7.64
C GLU A 294 -6.85 -3.84 -7.21
N HIS A 295 -5.92 -4.14 -6.32
CA HIS A 295 -4.91 -3.16 -5.90
C HIS A 295 -3.98 -2.75 -7.04
N SER A 296 -3.57 -3.68 -7.91
CA SER A 296 -2.73 -3.38 -9.07
C SER A 296 -3.43 -2.41 -10.04
N ASN A 297 -4.73 -2.62 -10.28
CA ASN A 297 -5.55 -1.74 -11.10
C ASN A 297 -5.74 -0.36 -10.44
N GLU A 298 -6.11 -0.31 -9.16
CA GLU A 298 -6.27 0.94 -8.40
C GLU A 298 -4.96 1.75 -8.40
N TYR A 299 -3.82 1.08 -8.21
CA TYR A 299 -2.50 1.70 -8.25
C TYR A 299 -2.13 2.21 -9.64
N LYS A 300 -2.44 1.45 -10.70
CA LYS A 300 -2.22 1.86 -12.08
C LYS A 300 -3.03 3.11 -12.42
N ASP A 301 -4.29 3.16 -12.02
CA ASP A 301 -5.18 4.29 -12.25
C ASP A 301 -4.74 5.53 -11.47
N TRP A 302 -4.37 5.36 -10.20
CA TRP A 302 -3.76 6.44 -9.41
C TRP A 302 -2.51 6.99 -10.09
N ARG A 303 -1.59 6.11 -10.55
CA ARG A 303 -0.38 6.53 -11.26
C ARG A 303 -0.66 7.25 -12.58
N ASN A 304 -1.70 6.83 -13.31
CA ASN A 304 -2.12 7.49 -14.53
C ASN A 304 -2.69 8.88 -14.25
N ASN A 305 -3.50 9.04 -13.19
CA ASN A 305 -4.02 10.32 -12.74
C ASN A 305 -2.94 11.24 -12.13
N LEU A 306 -1.87 10.66 -11.62
CA LEU A 306 -0.74 11.41 -11.07
C LEU A 306 0.08 12.13 -12.15
N LYS A 307 0.21 11.55 -13.35
CA LYS A 307 0.97 12.14 -14.47
C LYS A 307 0.48 13.55 -14.86
N PRO A 308 -0.82 13.79 -15.15
CA PRO A 308 -1.30 15.12 -15.49
C PRO A 308 -1.19 16.09 -14.31
N ARG A 309 -1.42 15.63 -13.06
CA ARG A 309 -1.21 16.46 -11.85
C ARG A 309 0.23 16.97 -11.76
N LYS A 310 1.21 16.08 -12.00
CA LYS A 310 2.63 16.44 -12.07
C LYS A 310 2.87 17.50 -13.15
N GLN A 311 2.35 17.29 -14.36
CA GLN A 311 2.53 18.25 -15.46
C GLN A 311 1.97 19.63 -15.14
N VAL A 312 0.75 19.72 -14.58
CA VAL A 312 0.15 21.01 -14.18
C VAL A 312 1.04 21.75 -13.19
N ILE A 313 1.63 21.03 -12.23
CA ILE A 313 2.55 21.60 -11.24
C ILE A 313 3.85 22.09 -11.90
N PHE A 314 4.42 21.33 -12.84
CA PHE A 314 5.67 21.70 -13.51
C PHE A 314 5.51 22.74 -14.63
N VAL A 315 4.31 22.93 -15.17
CA VAL A 315 4.01 23.90 -16.24
C VAL A 315 3.47 25.22 -15.68
N ASN A 316 2.70 25.19 -14.58
CA ASN A 316 2.15 26.39 -13.95
C ASN A 316 3.05 26.97 -12.82
N THR A 317 4.22 26.38 -12.59
CA THR A 317 5.32 26.97 -11.79
C THR A 317 6.50 27.20 -12.71
#